data_AF-A0A7Y6F0F0-F1
#
_entry.id   AF-A0A7Y6F0F0-F1
#
_cell.length_a   1.000
_cell.length_b   1.000
_cell.length_c   1.000
_cell.angle_alpha   90.00
_cell.angle_beta   90.00
_cell.angle_gamma   90.00
#
_symmetry.space_group_name_H-M   'P 1'
#
loop_
_entity.id
_entity.type
_entity.pdbx_description
1 polymer ?
#
loop_
_entity_poly.entity_id
_entity_poly.type
_entity_poly.pdbx_seq_one_letter_code
_entity_poly.pdbx_strand_id
1 'polypeptide(L)' 'MNPIIALTGPVFLTDPLFDPPEPAPGCDVCGALIEQWRRVSVVGAPEYDPGRASDFAVEIRRHPHGKGRQA' A
#
# COMPACT_ATOMS: atom_id res chain seq x y z
N MET A 1 8.31 -4.57 -38.42
CA MET A 1 9.05 -4.72 -37.15
C MET A 1 8.50 -3.72 -36.15
N ASN A 2 8.00 -4.20 -35.01
CA ASN A 2 7.52 -3.32 -33.94
C ASN A 2 8.75 -2.93 -33.10
N PRO A 3 9.14 -1.64 -33.01
CA PRO A 3 10.32 -1.28 -32.24
C PRO A 3 10.03 -1.52 -30.76
N ILE A 4 10.81 -2.41 -30.13
CA ILE A 4 10.88 -2.48 -28.68
C ILE A 4 11.47 -1.14 -28.25
N ILE A 5 10.64 -0.24 -27.72
CA ILE A 5 11.10 0.99 -27.09
C ILE A 5 11.93 0.54 -25.88
N ALA A 6 13.25 0.57 -26.01
CA ALA A 6 14.12 0.42 -24.87
C ALA A 6 13.81 1.60 -23.93
N LEU A 7 13.45 1.30 -22.68
CA LEU A 7 13.37 2.30 -21.61
C LEU A 7 14.78 2.83 -21.35
N THR A 8 15.24 3.76 -22.18
CA THR A 8 16.56 4.38 -22.09
C THR A 8 16.49 5.53 -21.09
N GLY A 9 16.92 5.28 -19.84
CA GLY A 9 17.03 6.28 -18.80
C GLY A 9 16.64 5.77 -17.41
N PRO A 10 17.10 6.44 -16.32
CA PRO A 10 16.67 6.11 -14.97
C PRO A 10 15.16 6.37 -14.82
N VAL A 11 14.45 5.42 -14.22
CA VAL A 11 13.04 5.57 -13.82
C VAL A 11 13.02 5.99 -12.36
N PHE A 12 12.35 7.11 -12.08
CA PHE A 12 12.15 7.60 -10.72
C PHE A 12 10.82 7.05 -10.21
N LEU A 13 10.88 6.22 -9.17
CA LEU A 13 9.71 5.70 -8.48
C LEU A 13 9.44 6.58 -7.25
N THR A 14 8.19 6.97 -7.08
CA THR A 14 7.74 7.62 -5.84
C THR A 14 7.71 6.60 -4.72
N ASP A 15 8.12 6.99 -3.52
CA ASP A 15 8.00 6.15 -2.33
C ASP A 15 6.50 5.82 -2.10
N PRO A 16 6.10 4.55 -2.11
CA PRO A 16 4.70 4.15 -1.94
C PRO A 16 4.13 4.51 -0.56
N LEU A 17 4.97 4.86 0.41
CA LEU A 17 4.59 5.29 1.76
C LEU A 17 4.32 6.79 1.86
N PHE A 18 4.67 7.57 0.83
CA PHE A 18 4.38 9.01 0.79
C PHE A 18 2.88 9.30 0.67
N ASP A 19 2.12 8.33 0.14
CA ASP A 19 0.67 8.40 0.00
C ASP A 19 0.00 7.44 1.01
N PRO A 20 -0.58 7.96 2.10
CA PRO A 20 -1.31 7.14 3.06
C PRO A 20 -2.47 6.41 2.39
N PRO A 21 -2.68 5.11 2.67
CA PRO A 21 -3.80 4.38 2.10
C PRO A 21 -5.13 4.88 2.68
N GLU A 22 -6.17 4.95 1.85
CA GLU A 22 -7.52 5.35 2.27
C GLU A 22 -8.36 4.11 2.64
N PRO A 23 -8.80 3.95 3.90
CA PRO A 23 -9.65 2.84 4.29
C PRO A 23 -11.09 3.03 3.79
N ALA A 24 -11.73 1.95 3.36
CA ALA A 24 -13.14 2.01 3.00
C ALA A 24 -14.03 2.36 4.21
N PRO A 25 -15.01 3.26 4.06
CA PRO A 25 -15.92 3.64 5.14
C PRO A 25 -16.66 2.44 5.73
N GLY A 26 -16.62 2.29 7.05
CA GLY A 26 -17.33 1.23 7.77
C GLY A 26 -16.73 -0.18 7.62
N CYS A 27 -15.54 -0.32 7.05
CA CYS A 27 -14.86 -1.61 6.99
C CYS A 27 -13.87 -1.77 8.16
N ASP A 28 -14.17 -2.70 9.07
CA ASP A 28 -13.34 -2.97 10.25
C ASP A 28 -11.92 -3.42 9.90
N VAL A 29 -11.77 -4.22 8.85
CA VAL A 29 -10.44 -4.69 8.39
C VAL A 29 -9.60 -3.53 7.89
N CYS A 30 -10.15 -2.67 7.04
CA CYS A 30 -9.42 -1.48 6.57
C CYS A 30 -9.13 -0.50 7.72
N GLY A 31 -10.04 -0.38 8.68
CA GLY A 31 -9.83 0.37 9.93
C GLY A 31 -8.67 -0.19 10.75
N ALA A 32 -8.58 -1.50 10.93
CA ALA A 32 -7.48 -2.13 11.67
C ALA A 32 -6.14 -1.98 10.92
N LEU A 33 -6.14 -2.15 9.61
CA LEU A 33 -4.95 -2.04 8.77
C LEU A 33 -4.41 -0.61 8.74
N ILE A 34 -5.25 0.43 8.71
CA ILE A 34 -4.76 1.82 8.72
C ILE A 34 -4.07 2.17 10.04
N GLU A 35 -4.56 1.65 11.18
CA GLU A 35 -3.89 1.84 12.47
C GLU A 35 -2.56 1.08 12.56
N GLN A 36 -2.48 -0.11 11.95
CA GLN A 36 -1.21 -0.84 11.84
C GLN A 36 -0.23 -0.10 10.94
N TRP A 37 -0.69 0.40 9.80
CA TRP A 37 0.11 1.18 8.85
C TRP A 37 0.72 2.42 9.52
N ARG A 38 -0.08 3.20 10.26
CA ARG A 38 0.39 4.43 10.94
C ARG A 38 1.51 4.18 11.95
N ARG A 39 1.54 3.02 12.60
CA ARG A 39 2.62 2.66 13.53
C ARG A 39 3.93 2.44 12.76
N VAL A 40 3.88 1.66 11.68
CA VAL A 40 5.10 1.22 10.99
C VAL A 40 5.58 2.15 9.87
N SER A 41 4.81 3.18 9.49
CA SER A 41 5.15 4.07 8.37
C SER A 41 6.00 5.31 8.77
N VAL A 42 6.18 5.57 10.07
CA VAL A 42 6.88 6.78 10.54
C VAL A 42 8.39 6.58 10.54
N VAL A 43 9.09 7.22 9.61
CA VAL A 43 10.57 7.17 9.52
C VAL A 43 11.20 7.58 10.84
N GLY A 44 12.06 6.71 11.37
CA GLY A 44 12.79 6.95 12.62
C GLY A 44 12.04 6.54 13.90
N ALA A 45 10.80 6.06 13.81
CA ALA A 45 10.12 5.42 14.94
C ALA A 45 10.75 4.04 15.23
N PRO A 46 10.73 3.55 16.49
CA PRO A 46 11.23 2.22 16.84
C PRO A 46 10.55 1.09 16.05
N GLU A 47 9.27 1.26 15.74
CA GLU A 47 8.45 0.32 14.98
C GLU A 47 8.48 0.55 13.46
N TYR A 48 9.30 1.48 12.95
CA TYR A 48 9.40 1.77 11.53
C TYR A 48 9.78 0.51 10.72
N ASP A 49 8.87 0.10 9.83
CA ASP A 49 9.03 -1.05 8.96
C ASP A 49 8.38 -0.75 7.61
N PRO A 50 9.15 -0.27 6.62
CA PRO A 50 8.62 0.14 5.33
C PRO A 50 8.06 -1.03 4.51
N GLY A 51 8.52 -2.25 4.76
CA GLY A 51 7.99 -3.46 4.13
C GLY A 51 6.57 -3.72 4.60
N ARG A 52 6.36 -3.75 5.92
CA ARG A 52 5.02 -3.91 6.50
C ARG A 52 4.08 -2.75 6.16
N ALA A 53 4.60 -1.52 6.17
CA ALA A 53 3.82 -0.37 5.75
C ALA A 53 3.34 -0.52 4.28
N SER A 54 4.19 -1.04 3.40
CA SER A 54 3.81 -1.32 2.01
C SER A 54 2.74 -2.43 1.93
N ASP A 55 2.90 -3.52 2.68
CA ASP A 55 1.94 -4.62 2.70
C ASP A 55 0.54 -4.16 3.17
N PHE A 56 0.47 -3.40 4.27
CA PHE A 56 -0.80 -2.86 4.75
C PHE A 56 -1.45 -1.91 3.74
N ALA A 57 -0.65 -1.05 3.08
CA ALA A 57 -1.18 -0.14 2.07
C ALA A 57 -1.72 -0.88 0.84
N VAL A 58 -1.03 -1.93 0.39
CA VAL A 58 -1.50 -2.79 -0.70
C VAL A 58 -2.80 -3.50 -0.32
N GLU A 59 -2.88 -4.04 0.89
CA GLU A 59 -4.06 -4.74 1.38
C GLU A 59 -5.26 -3.78 1.45
N ILE A 60 -5.12 -2.60 2.06
CA ILE A 60 -6.20 -1.60 2.12
C ILE A 60 -6.69 -1.22 0.72
N ARG A 61 -5.78 -0.97 -0.22
CA ARG A 61 -6.12 -0.57 -1.60
C ARG A 61 -6.78 -1.69 -2.41
N ARG A 62 -6.54 -2.95 -2.07
CA ARG A 62 -7.03 -4.13 -2.82
C ARG A 62 -8.12 -4.92 -2.10
N HIS A 63 -8.45 -4.55 -0.86
CA HIS A 63 -9.42 -5.28 -0.06
C HIS A 63 -10.81 -5.25 -0.72
N PRO A 64 -11.41 -6.41 -1.07
CA PRO A 64 -12.77 -6.45 -1.60
C PRO A 64 -13.84 -5.96 -0.61
N HIS A 65 -14.64 -4.96 -1.01
CA HIS A 65 -15.73 -4.37 -0.21
C HIS A 65 -17.15 -4.78 -0.65
N GLY A 66 -17.28 -5.82 -1.47
CA GLY A 66 -18.56 -6.34 -1.92
C GLY A 66 -18.40 -7.76 -2.41
N LYS A 67 -19.15 -8.69 -1.78
CA LYS A 67 -18.99 -10.14 -1.83
C LYS A 67 -17.71 -10.58 -1.10
N GLY A 68 -17.88 -10.84 0.20
CA GLY A 68 -16.87 -11.51 1.01
C GLY A 68 -16.38 -12.80 0.33
N ARG A 69 -15.21 -13.26 0.78
CA ARG A 69 -14.54 -14.50 0.35
C ARG A 69 -15.57 -15.57 -0.03
N GLN A 70 -15.67 -15.91 -1.32
CA GLN A 70 -16.36 -17.13 -1.72
C GLN A 70 -15.56 -18.27 -1.08
N ALA A 71 -16.19 -18.93 -0.10
CA ALA A 71 -15.66 -20.11 0.54
C ALA A 71 -15.60 -21.29 -0.44
#